data_AF-A0A966Q3B0-F1
#
_entry.id   AF-A0A966Q3B0-F1
#
_cell.length_a   1.000
_cell.length_b   1.000
_cell.length_c   1.000
_cell.angle_alpha   90.00
_cell.angle_beta   90.00
_cell.angle_gamma   90.00
#
_symmetry.space_group_name_H-M   'P 1'
#
loop_
_entity.id
_entity.type
_entity.pdbx_description
1 polymer ?
#
loop_
_entity_poly.entity_id
_entity_poly.type
_entity_poly.pdbx_seq_one_letter_code
_entity_poly.pdbx_strand_id
1 'polypeptide(L)'
;MVPPCACPWTVAGQLGSRSFVRQKISAIQAWEKAFRETWPRVEEILLRLGERAQTLGLRLGLECRENPQEIPPDDSWDMLLSRLPAPTFGYWHDFGHAAAKHALGFLDHEQHLRRLAPRLIGVHLHDYSPEQGDHLPLGQGSIPFAQLLPLIPSHAHVSLELSPDVSADDVRASLLWWNQNQHARS
;
A
#
# COMPACT_ATOMS: atom_id res chain seq x y z
N MET A 1 21.68 -0.71 9.81
CA MET A 1 21.29 -1.94 9.10
C MET A 1 19.78 -2.01 9.17
N VAL A 2 19.09 -1.73 8.06
CA VAL A 2 17.64 -1.97 7.96
C VAL A 2 17.49 -3.49 8.05
N PRO A 3 16.69 -4.03 8.99
CA PRO A 3 16.46 -5.47 9.02
C PRO A 3 15.84 -5.89 7.68
N PRO A 4 16.14 -7.10 7.17
CA PRO A 4 15.56 -7.55 5.91
C PRO A 4 14.03 -7.44 6.01
N CYS A 5 13.40 -6.86 4.98
CA CYS A 5 11.95 -6.67 4.84
C CYS A 5 11.14 -7.99 4.84
N ALA A 6 11.78 -9.11 5.16
CA ALA A 6 11.18 -10.43 5.33
C ALA A 6 10.18 -10.43 6.50
N CYS A 7 9.12 -11.22 6.37
CA CYS A 7 8.12 -11.40 7.42
C CYS A 7 8.51 -12.60 8.32
N PRO A 8 9.20 -12.38 9.47
CA PRO A 8 9.74 -13.48 10.28
C PRO A 8 8.64 -14.38 10.86
N TRP A 9 7.45 -13.84 11.09
CA TRP A 9 6.31 -14.61 11.64
C TRP A 9 5.75 -15.62 10.63
N THR A 10 5.66 -15.22 9.36
CA THR A 10 5.18 -16.07 8.26
C THR A 10 6.21 -17.14 7.97
N VAL A 11 7.48 -16.76 7.82
CA VAL A 11 8.58 -17.70 7.56
C VAL A 11 8.78 -18.69 8.71
N ALA A 12 8.63 -18.26 9.96
CA ALA A 12 8.75 -19.14 11.12
C ALA A 12 7.50 -20.02 11.38
N GLY A 13 6.43 -19.88 10.59
CA GLY A 13 5.18 -20.61 10.80
C GLY A 13 4.49 -20.29 12.13
N GLN A 14 4.73 -19.10 12.68
CA GLN A 14 4.21 -18.68 13.99
C GLN A 14 2.97 -17.77 13.89
N LEU A 15 2.46 -17.57 12.69
CA LEU A 15 1.24 -16.83 12.44
C LEU A 15 0.08 -17.48 13.23
N GLY A 16 -0.69 -16.65 13.95
CA GLY A 16 -1.80 -17.12 14.81
C GLY A 16 -1.37 -17.71 16.16
N SER A 17 -0.08 -17.82 16.47
CA SER A 17 0.38 -18.22 17.81
C SER A 17 -0.09 -17.22 18.88
N ARG A 18 -0.20 -17.66 20.15
CA ARG A 18 -0.58 -16.77 21.26
C ARG A 18 0.33 -15.55 21.39
N SER A 19 1.63 -15.72 21.13
CA SER A 19 2.61 -14.62 21.15
C SER A 19 2.31 -13.61 20.05
N PHE A 20 2.14 -14.09 18.81
CA PHE A 20 1.82 -13.27 17.66
C PHE A 20 0.51 -12.49 17.88
N VAL A 21 -0.57 -13.17 18.29
CA VAL A 21 -1.87 -12.54 18.52
C VAL A 21 -1.78 -11.46 19.60
N ARG A 22 -1.05 -11.71 20.69
CA ARG A 22 -0.82 -10.70 21.74
C ARG A 22 -0.09 -9.47 21.19
N GLN A 23 0.98 -9.67 20.42
CA GLN A 23 1.73 -8.55 19.83
C GLN A 23 0.89 -7.77 18.83
N LYS A 24 0.11 -8.47 17.99
CA LYS A 24 -0.81 -7.87 17.02
C LYS A 24 -1.86 -7.00 17.70
N ILE A 25 -2.52 -7.51 18.74
CA ILE A 25 -3.51 -6.73 19.51
C ILE A 25 -2.88 -5.50 20.16
N SER A 26 -1.69 -5.66 20.76
CA SER A 26 -0.97 -4.54 21.38
C SER A 26 -0.59 -3.47 20.36
N ALA A 27 -0.14 -3.88 19.17
CA ALA A 27 0.15 -2.97 18.07
C ALA A 27 -1.11 -2.20 17.65
N ILE A 28 -2.25 -2.92 17.53
CA ILE A 28 -3.55 -2.32 17.19
C ILE A 28 -3.98 -1.23 18.16
N GLN A 29 -3.95 -1.54 19.45
CA GLN A 29 -4.34 -0.59 20.48
C GLN A 29 -3.42 0.64 20.53
N ALA A 30 -2.12 0.45 20.32
CA ALA A 30 -1.15 1.54 20.30
C ALA A 30 -1.38 2.48 19.10
N TRP A 31 -1.58 1.93 17.90
CA TRP A 31 -1.79 2.76 16.71
C TRP A 31 -3.14 3.44 16.70
N GLU A 32 -4.21 2.80 17.19
CA GLU A 32 -5.53 3.43 17.29
C GLU A 32 -5.50 4.67 18.19
N LYS A 33 -4.75 4.59 19.29
CA LYS A 33 -4.51 5.73 20.17
C LYS A 33 -3.75 6.83 19.43
N ALA A 34 -2.63 6.49 18.80
CA ALA A 34 -1.81 7.46 18.06
C ALA A 34 -2.62 8.15 16.95
N PHE A 35 -3.43 7.39 16.20
CA PHE A 35 -4.30 7.91 15.15
C PHE A 35 -5.30 8.93 15.70
N ARG A 36 -6.01 8.61 16.78
CA ARG A 36 -6.97 9.55 17.41
C ARG A 36 -6.31 10.85 17.87
N GLU A 37 -5.08 10.78 18.37
CA GLU A 37 -4.36 11.95 18.89
C GLU A 37 -3.72 12.81 17.80
N THR A 38 -3.25 12.20 16.71
CA THR A 38 -2.42 12.88 15.71
C THR A 38 -3.17 13.20 14.41
N TRP A 39 -4.14 12.38 14.02
CA TRP A 39 -4.82 12.53 12.73
C TRP A 39 -5.52 13.89 12.53
N PRO A 40 -6.21 14.48 13.53
CA PRO A 40 -6.86 15.79 13.33
C PRO A 40 -5.90 16.87 12.83
N ARG A 41 -4.65 16.85 13.30
CA ARG A 41 -3.61 17.79 12.85
C ARG A 41 -3.11 17.46 11.45
N VAL A 42 -2.98 16.19 11.10
CA VAL A 42 -2.62 15.76 9.74
C VAL A 42 -3.71 16.16 8.75
N GLU A 43 -4.97 15.94 9.09
CA GLU A 43 -6.14 16.33 8.30
C GLU A 43 -6.18 17.83 8.03
N GLU A 44 -5.95 18.67 9.06
CA GLU A 44 -5.85 20.12 8.90
C GLU A 44 -4.74 20.53 7.93
N ILE A 45 -3.56 19.92 8.03
CA ILE A 45 -2.43 20.18 7.12
C ILE A 45 -2.78 19.76 5.70
N LEU A 46 -3.36 18.56 5.53
CA LEU A 46 -3.76 18.06 4.22
C LEU A 46 -4.76 19.01 3.58
N LEU A 47 -5.82 19.42 4.28
CA LEU A 47 -6.83 20.34 3.73
C LEU A 47 -6.21 21.65 3.22
N ARG A 48 -5.26 22.25 3.97
CA ARG A 48 -4.51 23.43 3.53
C ARG A 48 -3.66 23.17 2.29
N LEU A 49 -3.00 22.02 2.21
CA LEU A 49 -2.25 21.62 1.01
C LEU A 49 -3.21 21.41 -0.17
N GLY A 50 -4.41 20.87 0.09
CA GLY A 50 -5.47 20.66 -0.88
C GLY A 50 -5.97 21.95 -1.52
N GLU A 51 -6.18 23.00 -0.73
CA GLU A 51 -6.54 24.33 -1.24
C GLU A 51 -5.50 24.81 -2.26
N ARG A 52 -4.21 24.70 -1.93
CA ARG A 52 -3.14 25.11 -2.85
C ARG A 52 -3.09 24.19 -4.08
N ALA A 53 -3.15 22.88 -3.89
CA ALA A 53 -3.14 21.92 -4.99
C ALA A 53 -4.27 22.18 -5.98
N GLN A 54 -5.47 22.49 -5.48
CA GLN A 54 -6.63 22.82 -6.32
C GLN A 54 -6.37 24.06 -7.19
N THR A 55 -5.78 25.13 -6.64
CA THR A 55 -5.43 26.33 -7.45
C THR A 55 -4.40 26.04 -8.55
N LEU A 56 -3.61 24.99 -8.38
CA LEU A 56 -2.58 24.57 -9.32
C LEU A 56 -3.06 23.46 -10.27
N GLY A 57 -4.30 22.97 -10.12
CA GLY A 57 -4.81 21.82 -10.86
C GLY A 57 -4.11 20.50 -10.53
N LEU A 58 -3.49 20.40 -9.34
CA LEU A 58 -2.78 19.20 -8.89
C LEU A 58 -3.71 18.26 -8.10
N ARG A 59 -3.38 16.97 -8.13
CA ARG A 59 -4.00 15.93 -7.32
C ARG A 59 -2.97 15.41 -6.32
N LEU A 60 -3.42 15.09 -5.11
CA LEU A 60 -2.62 14.56 -4.01
C LEU A 60 -3.05 13.11 -3.75
N GLY A 61 -2.11 12.18 -3.91
CA GLY A 61 -2.30 10.76 -3.59
C GLY A 61 -1.85 10.48 -2.15
N LEU A 62 -2.67 9.79 -1.38
CA LEU A 62 -2.29 9.30 -0.05
C LEU A 62 -2.01 7.80 -0.13
N GLU A 63 -0.79 7.42 0.19
CA GLU A 63 -0.30 6.05 0.10
C GLU A 63 -0.62 5.22 1.36
N CYS A 64 -1.01 3.95 1.19
CA CYS A 64 -1.06 3.02 2.31
C CYS A 64 0.33 2.67 2.82
N ARG A 65 0.44 2.53 4.15
CA ARG A 65 1.72 2.35 4.83
C ARG A 65 2.10 0.87 4.96
N GLU A 66 3.40 0.60 4.99
CA GLU A 66 3.97 -0.74 5.15
C GLU A 66 3.69 -1.31 6.54
N ASN A 67 4.05 -0.56 7.58
CA ASN A 67 4.01 -1.05 8.94
C ASN A 67 2.58 -0.93 9.49
N PRO A 68 1.99 -2.01 10.04
CA PRO A 68 0.66 -1.97 10.65
C PRO A 68 0.48 -0.95 11.80
N GLN A 69 1.57 -0.39 12.33
CA GLN A 69 1.54 0.62 13.39
C GLN A 69 1.59 2.06 12.87
N GLU A 70 1.81 2.26 11.56
CA GLU A 70 1.76 3.58 10.94
C GLU A 70 0.31 4.04 10.73
N ILE A 71 0.14 5.35 10.59
CA ILE A 71 -1.12 5.98 10.24
C ILE A 71 -1.12 6.43 8.76
N PRO A 72 -2.26 6.41 8.06
CA PRO A 72 -3.56 6.01 8.56
C PRO A 72 -3.75 4.48 8.61
N PRO A 73 -4.59 4.00 9.52
CA PRO A 73 -5.01 2.60 9.56
C PRO A 73 -5.81 2.19 8.33
N ASP A 74 -5.68 0.94 7.88
CA ASP A 74 -6.33 0.48 6.66
C ASP A 74 -7.86 0.52 6.72
N ASP A 75 -8.47 0.30 7.87
CA ASP A 75 -9.93 0.38 8.03
C ASP A 75 -10.45 1.83 8.04
N SER A 76 -9.57 2.81 8.23
CA SER A 76 -9.96 4.22 8.33
C SER A 76 -10.11 4.93 6.97
N TRP A 77 -9.62 4.33 5.88
CA TRP A 77 -9.54 4.98 4.57
C TRP A 77 -10.85 5.58 4.07
N ASP A 78 -11.99 4.90 4.24
CA ASP A 78 -13.29 5.43 3.79
C ASP A 78 -13.67 6.71 4.54
N MET A 79 -13.50 6.70 5.86
CA MET A 79 -13.75 7.86 6.71
C MET A 79 -12.80 9.01 6.32
N LEU A 80 -11.52 8.72 6.10
CA LEU A 80 -10.53 9.71 5.72
C LEU A 80 -10.82 10.35 4.37
N LEU A 81 -11.05 9.52 3.36
CA LEU A 81 -11.32 9.96 2.00
C LEU A 81 -12.68 10.68 1.90
N SER A 82 -13.64 10.44 2.80
CA SER A 82 -14.88 11.22 2.84
C SER A 82 -14.68 12.65 3.32
N ARG A 83 -13.62 12.93 4.08
CA ARG A 83 -13.25 14.27 4.56
C ARG A 83 -12.28 14.99 3.62
N LEU A 84 -11.58 14.25 2.76
CA LEU A 84 -10.64 14.78 1.78
C LEU A 84 -11.29 14.83 0.38
N PRO A 85 -11.65 16.03 -0.12
CA PRO A 85 -12.49 16.16 -1.30
C PRO A 85 -11.80 15.69 -2.58
N ALA A 86 -12.54 14.94 -3.39
CA ALA A 86 -12.19 14.64 -4.78
C ALA A 86 -12.47 15.87 -5.68
N PRO A 87 -11.76 16.03 -6.82
CA PRO A 87 -10.68 15.17 -7.32
C PRO A 87 -9.30 15.50 -6.73
N THR A 88 -9.20 16.54 -5.90
CA THR A 88 -7.94 17.02 -5.30
C THR A 88 -7.23 15.92 -4.52
N PHE A 89 -7.96 15.11 -3.76
CA PHE A 89 -7.40 13.97 -3.03
C PHE A 89 -7.87 12.63 -3.58
N GLY A 90 -6.96 11.67 -3.57
CA GLY A 90 -7.26 10.28 -3.87
C GLY A 90 -6.35 9.30 -3.14
N TYR A 91 -6.72 8.03 -3.26
CA TYR A 91 -5.95 6.93 -2.71
C TYR A 91 -4.80 6.55 -3.64
N TRP A 92 -3.65 6.25 -3.05
CA TRP A 92 -2.49 5.70 -3.73
C TRP A 92 -2.20 4.32 -3.13
N HIS A 93 -2.18 3.30 -3.97
CA HIS A 93 -2.02 1.92 -3.49
C HIS A 93 -0.59 1.46 -3.69
N ASP A 94 0.06 1.11 -2.60
CA ASP A 94 1.33 0.40 -2.63
C ASP A 94 1.09 -1.10 -2.54
N PHE A 95 1.53 -1.83 -3.57
CA PHE A 95 1.30 -3.27 -3.67
C PHE A 95 2.08 -4.07 -2.63
N GLY A 96 3.34 -3.73 -2.36
CA GLY A 96 4.13 -4.50 -1.39
C GLY A 96 3.72 -4.22 0.04
N HIS A 97 3.37 -2.98 0.38
CA HIS A 97 2.85 -2.63 1.71
C HIS A 97 1.56 -3.40 2.01
N ALA A 98 0.63 -3.44 1.06
CA ALA A 98 -0.61 -4.20 1.22
C ALA A 98 -0.35 -5.72 1.30
N ALA A 99 0.57 -6.25 0.48
CA ALA A 99 0.94 -7.67 0.51
C ALA A 99 1.63 -8.07 1.83
N ALA A 100 2.52 -7.25 2.37
CA ALA A 100 3.16 -7.48 3.66
C ALA A 100 2.14 -7.54 4.80
N LYS A 101 1.18 -6.60 4.81
CA LYS A 101 0.09 -6.60 5.79
C LYS A 101 -0.87 -7.76 5.59
N HIS A 102 -1.10 -8.20 4.36
CA HIS A 102 -1.86 -9.41 4.05
C HIS A 102 -1.17 -10.67 4.59
N ALA A 103 0.14 -10.81 4.41
CA ALA A 103 0.92 -11.93 4.94
C ALA A 103 0.87 -12.02 6.48
N LEU A 104 0.69 -10.89 7.16
CA LEU A 104 0.50 -10.78 8.61
C LEU A 104 -0.99 -10.83 9.03
N GLY A 105 -1.91 -10.97 8.07
CA GLY A 105 -3.35 -11.03 8.26
C GLY A 105 -3.97 -9.74 8.82
N PHE A 106 -3.33 -8.58 8.63
CA PHE A 106 -3.91 -7.28 9.04
C PHE A 106 -4.98 -6.79 8.07
N LEU A 107 -4.87 -7.17 6.80
CA LEU A 107 -5.88 -6.86 5.77
C LEU A 107 -5.98 -8.01 4.76
N ASP A 108 -7.03 -7.98 3.96
CA ASP A 108 -7.12 -8.76 2.73
C ASP A 108 -6.80 -7.87 1.53
N HIS A 109 -5.78 -8.20 0.73
CA HIS A 109 -5.23 -7.29 -0.29
C HIS A 109 -6.27 -6.99 -1.37
N GLU A 110 -6.94 -8.02 -1.88
CA GLU A 110 -7.95 -7.88 -2.92
C GLU A 110 -9.16 -7.08 -2.44
N GLN A 111 -9.70 -7.41 -1.27
CA GLN A 111 -10.83 -6.68 -0.69
C GLN A 111 -10.48 -5.23 -0.41
N HIS A 112 -9.28 -4.97 0.12
CA HIS A 112 -8.80 -3.63 0.41
C HIS A 112 -8.67 -2.79 -0.87
N LEU A 113 -8.01 -3.33 -1.89
CA LEU A 113 -7.86 -2.64 -3.18
C LEU A 113 -9.21 -2.41 -3.86
N ARG A 114 -10.09 -3.44 -3.90
CA ARG A 114 -11.43 -3.33 -4.49
C ARG A 114 -12.26 -2.23 -3.82
N ARG A 115 -12.22 -2.16 -2.49
CA ARG A 115 -12.95 -1.15 -1.71
C ARG A 115 -12.51 0.27 -2.06
N LEU A 116 -11.21 0.47 -2.26
CA LEU A 116 -10.62 1.80 -2.49
C LEU A 116 -10.42 2.16 -3.97
N ALA A 117 -10.64 1.21 -4.89
CA ALA A 117 -10.55 1.41 -6.34
C ALA A 117 -11.32 2.64 -6.86
N PRO A 118 -12.54 2.97 -6.37
CA PRO A 118 -13.27 4.17 -6.82
C PRO A 118 -12.55 5.50 -6.51
N ARG A 119 -11.62 5.49 -5.55
CA ARG A 119 -10.81 6.65 -5.15
C ARG A 119 -9.35 6.51 -5.58
N LEU A 120 -8.98 5.44 -6.29
CA LEU A 120 -7.61 5.13 -6.65
C LEU A 120 -7.13 6.06 -7.78
N ILE A 121 -6.02 6.75 -7.55
CA ILE A 121 -5.47 7.72 -8.51
C ILE A 121 -4.06 7.34 -8.96
N GLY A 122 -3.40 6.47 -8.22
CA GLY A 122 -2.12 5.90 -8.62
C GLY A 122 -1.75 4.68 -7.78
N VAL A 123 -0.73 3.98 -8.26
CA VAL A 123 -0.16 2.82 -7.58
C VAL A 123 1.37 2.85 -7.63
N HIS A 124 2.00 2.33 -6.59
CA HIS A 124 3.36 1.83 -6.64
C HIS A 124 3.30 0.33 -6.88
N LEU A 125 3.93 -0.09 -7.97
CA LEU A 125 3.89 -1.45 -8.46
C LEU A 125 5.28 -2.08 -8.36
N HIS A 126 5.38 -3.07 -7.50
CA HIS A 126 6.51 -3.96 -7.31
C HIS A 126 5.99 -5.25 -6.71
N ASP A 127 6.81 -6.30 -6.72
CA ASP A 127 6.45 -7.57 -6.12
C ASP A 127 6.85 -7.63 -4.64
N TYR A 128 6.39 -8.67 -3.97
CA TYR A 128 6.64 -8.93 -2.56
C TYR A 128 6.73 -10.44 -2.30
N SER A 129 7.62 -10.85 -1.40
CA SER A 129 7.58 -12.19 -0.81
C SER A 129 7.89 -12.14 0.69
N PRO A 130 7.32 -13.05 1.51
CA PRO A 130 7.68 -13.14 2.92
C PRO A 130 9.17 -13.36 3.18
N GLU A 131 9.89 -13.98 2.24
CA GLU A 131 11.31 -14.33 2.37
C GLU A 131 12.24 -13.17 2.03
N GLN A 132 11.90 -12.37 1.01
CA GLN A 132 12.78 -11.31 0.49
C GLN A 132 12.27 -9.90 0.80
N GLY A 133 10.99 -9.77 1.17
CA GLY A 133 10.33 -8.50 1.45
C GLY A 133 9.71 -7.86 0.21
N ASP A 134 9.54 -6.54 0.25
CA ASP A 134 8.92 -5.73 -0.79
C ASP A 134 9.94 -5.17 -1.79
N HIS A 135 9.48 -4.27 -2.68
CA HIS A 135 10.28 -3.64 -3.73
C HIS A 135 10.99 -4.61 -4.71
N LEU A 136 10.48 -5.85 -4.83
CA LEU A 136 11.05 -6.86 -5.72
C LEU A 136 10.68 -6.59 -7.18
N PRO A 137 11.51 -7.05 -8.14
CA PRO A 137 11.16 -7.02 -9.55
C PRO A 137 9.83 -7.75 -9.81
N LEU A 138 9.07 -7.28 -10.79
CA LEU A 138 7.75 -7.84 -11.10
C LEU A 138 7.85 -9.30 -11.55
N GLY A 139 7.06 -10.17 -10.93
CA GLY A 139 7.03 -11.60 -11.21
C GLY A 139 8.10 -12.42 -10.49
N GLN A 140 8.88 -11.80 -9.59
CA GLN A 140 9.88 -12.49 -8.77
C GLN A 140 9.42 -12.70 -7.32
N GLY A 141 8.22 -12.23 -6.97
CA GLY A 141 7.60 -12.45 -5.66
C GLY A 141 6.34 -13.31 -5.76
N SER A 142 5.37 -12.98 -4.92
CA SER A 142 4.19 -13.79 -4.62
C SER A 142 2.87 -13.02 -4.75
N ILE A 143 2.91 -11.76 -5.20
CA ILE A 143 1.69 -10.96 -5.36
C ILE A 143 0.83 -11.55 -6.48
N PRO A 144 -0.48 -11.82 -6.23
CA PRO A 144 -1.37 -12.41 -7.22
C PRO A 144 -1.87 -11.35 -8.23
N PHE A 145 -0.98 -10.79 -9.04
CA PHE A 145 -1.29 -9.69 -9.96
C PHE A 145 -2.46 -9.96 -10.91
N ALA A 146 -2.63 -11.21 -11.37
CA ALA A 146 -3.75 -11.58 -12.24
C ALA A 146 -5.12 -11.28 -11.61
N GLN A 147 -5.23 -11.33 -10.27
CA GLN A 147 -6.46 -11.04 -9.52
C GLN A 147 -6.58 -9.54 -9.20
N LEU A 148 -5.44 -8.86 -8.99
CA LEU A 148 -5.40 -7.48 -8.51
C LEU A 148 -5.38 -6.43 -9.62
N LEU A 149 -4.68 -6.68 -10.74
CA LEU A 149 -4.60 -5.72 -11.86
C LEU A 149 -5.97 -5.32 -12.41
N PRO A 150 -6.97 -6.22 -12.55
CA PRO A 150 -8.32 -5.83 -12.96
C PRO A 150 -9.00 -4.79 -12.06
N LEU A 151 -8.57 -4.68 -10.80
CA LEU A 151 -9.12 -3.71 -9.85
C LEU A 151 -8.53 -2.30 -10.02
N ILE A 152 -7.45 -2.14 -10.79
CA ILE A 152 -6.80 -0.84 -11.02
C ILE A 152 -7.50 -0.17 -12.21
N PRO A 153 -8.19 0.98 -12.01
CA PRO A 153 -8.79 1.71 -13.10
C PRO A 153 -7.72 2.22 -14.08
N SER A 154 -7.96 2.16 -15.38
CA SER A 154 -7.07 2.56 -16.47
C SER A 154 -6.54 4.00 -16.36
N HIS A 155 -7.30 4.89 -15.72
CA HIS A 155 -6.90 6.27 -15.48
C HIS A 155 -5.90 6.46 -14.30
N ALA A 156 -5.71 5.43 -13.46
CA ALA A 156 -4.76 5.52 -12.34
C ALA A 156 -3.32 5.55 -12.86
N HIS A 157 -2.48 6.38 -12.25
CA HIS A 157 -1.06 6.41 -12.54
C HIS A 157 -0.37 5.11 -12.05
N VAL A 158 0.68 4.67 -12.73
CA VAL A 158 1.46 3.50 -12.30
C VAL A 158 2.92 3.90 -12.29
N SER A 159 3.54 3.76 -11.13
CA SER A 159 4.98 3.90 -10.96
C SER A 159 5.57 2.55 -10.56
N LEU A 160 6.65 2.14 -11.22
CA LEU A 160 7.44 0.99 -10.80
C LEU A 160 8.38 1.45 -9.68
N GLU A 161 8.14 1.02 -8.44
CA GLU A 161 8.96 1.37 -7.29
C GLU A 161 9.80 0.16 -6.87
N LEU A 162 10.98 0.03 -7.46
CA LEU A 162 11.88 -1.10 -7.24
C LEU A 162 12.99 -0.71 -6.27
N SER A 163 13.54 -1.71 -5.56
CA SER A 163 14.65 -1.48 -4.63
C SER A 163 15.86 -0.89 -5.37
N PRO A 164 16.63 0.01 -4.75
CA PRO A 164 17.85 0.56 -5.35
C PRO A 164 18.90 -0.50 -5.70
N ASP A 165 18.83 -1.69 -5.09
CA ASP A 165 19.75 -2.80 -5.34
C ASP A 165 19.33 -3.65 -6.56
N VAL A 166 18.18 -3.38 -7.17
CA VAL A 166 17.70 -4.10 -8.35
C VAL A 166 18.59 -3.79 -9.56
N SER A 167 19.03 -4.85 -10.24
CA SER A 167 19.89 -4.71 -11.42
C SER A 167 19.17 -3.99 -12.56
N ALA A 168 19.92 -3.30 -13.42
CA ALA A 168 19.34 -2.64 -14.59
C ALA A 168 18.60 -3.63 -15.52
N ASP A 169 19.04 -4.88 -15.58
CA ASP A 169 18.39 -5.92 -16.38
C ASP A 169 17.05 -6.35 -15.76
N ASP A 170 16.96 -6.45 -14.43
CA ASP A 170 15.70 -6.73 -13.73
C ASP A 170 14.71 -5.56 -13.78
N VAL A 171 15.20 -4.30 -13.79
CA VAL A 171 14.36 -3.14 -14.06
C VAL A 171 13.74 -3.22 -15.46
N ARG A 172 14.55 -3.57 -16.48
CA ARG A 172 14.06 -3.76 -17.86
C ARG A 172 13.09 -4.93 -17.95
N ALA A 173 13.38 -6.03 -17.28
CA ALA A 173 12.49 -7.19 -17.21
C ALA A 173 11.15 -6.83 -16.57
N SER A 174 11.15 -6.04 -15.48
CA SER A 174 9.92 -5.55 -14.83
C SER A 174 9.12 -4.64 -15.76
N LEU A 175 9.77 -3.76 -16.52
CA LEU A 175 9.09 -2.93 -17.52
C LEU A 175 8.48 -3.78 -18.65
N LEU A 176 9.19 -4.80 -19.13
CA LEU A 176 8.67 -5.73 -20.13
C LEU A 176 7.46 -6.50 -19.61
N TRP A 177 7.56 -7.01 -18.37
CA TRP A 177 6.45 -7.68 -17.69
C TRP A 177 5.24 -6.74 -17.58
N TRP A 178 5.44 -5.49 -17.16
CA TRP A 178 4.38 -4.50 -17.07
C TRP A 178 3.71 -4.25 -18.42
N ASN A 179 4.50 -4.04 -19.47
CA ASN A 179 3.99 -3.82 -20.81
C ASN A 179 3.12 -4.98 -21.31
N GLN A 180 3.46 -6.21 -20.93
CA GLN A 180 2.70 -7.41 -21.28
C GLN A 180 1.42 -7.56 -20.47
N ASN A 181 1.33 -7.06 -19.23
CA ASN A 181 0.21 -7.35 -18.31
C ASN A 181 -0.73 -6.17 -18.05
N GLN A 182 -0.31 -4.92 -18.33
CA GLN A 182 -1.09 -3.72 -17.98
C GLN A 182 -2.48 -3.64 -18.63
N HIS A 183 -2.71 -4.38 -19.71
CA HIS A 183 -3.99 -4.44 -20.41
C HIS A 183 -5.09 -5.15 -19.61
N ALA A 184 -4.74 -5.85 -18.52
CA ALA A 184 -5.70 -6.50 -17.63
C ALA A 184 -6.48 -5.52 -16.74
N ARG A 185 -6.15 -4.22 -16.77
CA ARG A 185 -6.76 -3.15 -15.96
C ARG A 185 -8.18 -2.78 -16.42
N SER A 186 -8.97 -2.23 -15.50
CA SER A 186 -10.37 -1.84 -15.76
C SER A 186 -10.57 -0.51 -16.45
#